data_AF-A0A916Y3C2-F1
#
_entry.id   AF-A0A916Y3C2-F1
#
_cell.length_a   1.000
_cell.length_b   1.000
_cell.length_c   1.000
_cell.angle_alpha   90.00
_cell.angle_beta   90.00
_cell.angle_gamma   90.00
#
_symmetry.space_group_name_H-M   'P 1'
#
loop_
_entity.id
_entity.type
_entity.pdbx_description
1 polymer ?
#
loop_
_entity_poly.entity_id
_entity_poly.type
_entity_poly.pdbx_seq_one_letter_code
_entity_poly.pdbx_strand_id
1 'polypeptide(L)'
;MPDDFLGPEVPNPIVITPLPPVSDRQFFQALAIRGHITEDEALDAVGPGIIPAAMLALIEQLPGEAQFGAKMLIRGATIYERGNDLAGLIGSLYGWDDAALDEFWTFAATL
;
A
#
# COMPACT_ATOMS: atom_id res chain seq x y z
N MET A 1 55.46 -9.84 -3.71
CA MET A 1 54.04 -9.72 -3.33
C MET A 1 53.80 -8.29 -2.93
N PRO A 2 52.87 -7.55 -3.55
CA PRO A 2 52.27 -6.39 -2.92
C PRO A 2 50.96 -6.83 -2.23
N ASP A 3 50.86 -6.50 -0.94
CA ASP A 3 49.65 -6.60 -0.13
C ASP A 3 48.53 -5.73 -0.74
N ASP A 4 47.55 -6.40 -1.34
CA ASP A 4 46.27 -5.84 -1.76
C ASP A 4 45.42 -5.63 -0.49
N PHE A 5 45.60 -4.46 0.15
CA PHE A 5 44.83 -4.04 1.31
C PHE A 5 43.44 -3.60 0.83
N LEU A 6 42.61 -4.58 0.43
CA LEU A 6 41.18 -4.39 0.24
C LEU A 6 40.62 -3.97 1.60
N GLY A 7 40.36 -2.68 1.78
CA GLY A 7 39.66 -2.17 2.95
C GLY A 7 38.34 -2.93 3.14
N PRO A 8 37.81 -3.07 4.37
CA PRO A 8 36.56 -3.76 4.58
C PRO A 8 35.51 -3.10 3.69
N GLU A 9 35.07 -3.84 2.68
CA GLU A 9 33.90 -3.53 1.88
C GLU A 9 32.75 -3.25 2.83
N VAL A 10 32.53 -1.96 3.12
CA VAL A 10 31.31 -1.51 3.78
C VAL A 10 30.18 -2.09 2.94
N PRO A 11 29.30 -2.94 3.52
CA PRO A 11 28.18 -3.44 2.76
C PRO A 11 27.41 -2.21 2.29
N ASN A 12 27.39 -2.02 0.97
CA ASN A 12 26.59 -0.99 0.34
C ASN A 12 25.19 -1.13 0.94
N PRO A 13 24.62 -0.11 1.60
CA PRO A 13 23.27 -0.23 2.13
C PRO A 13 22.40 -0.68 0.97
N ILE A 14 21.68 -1.80 1.15
CA ILE A 14 20.70 -2.25 0.18
C ILE A 14 19.78 -1.05 0.00
N VAL A 15 19.89 -0.37 -1.13
CA VAL A 15 18.99 0.72 -1.48
C VAL A 15 17.67 0.03 -1.79
N ILE A 16 16.87 -0.21 -0.76
CA ILE A 16 15.47 -0.57 -0.92
C ILE A 16 14.90 0.65 -1.62
N THR A 17 14.73 0.55 -2.93
CA THR A 17 14.28 1.69 -3.73
C THR A 17 12.89 2.00 -3.21
N PRO A 18 12.66 3.17 -2.56
CA PRO A 18 11.37 3.43 -1.96
C PRO A 18 10.35 3.42 -3.09
N LEU A 19 9.38 2.51 -3.01
CA LEU A 19 8.29 2.48 -3.98
C LEU A 19 7.64 3.86 -3.99
N PRO A 20 7.36 4.42 -5.19
CA PRO A 20 6.83 5.76 -5.29
C PRO A 20 5.56 5.91 -4.45
N PRO A 21 5.38 7.05 -3.77
CA PRO A 21 4.16 7.34 -3.04
C PRO A 21 2.97 7.31 -4.01
N VAL A 22 1.97 6.50 -3.69
CA VAL A 22 0.75 6.35 -4.48
C VAL A 22 -0.29 7.30 -3.90
N SER A 23 -0.98 8.07 -4.72
CA SER A 23 -2.07 8.93 -4.27
C SER A 23 -3.34 8.11 -4.03
N ASP A 24 -4.26 8.61 -3.21
CA ASP A 24 -5.61 8.04 -3.01
C ASP A 24 -6.25 7.59 -4.32
N ARG A 25 -6.27 8.49 -5.31
CA ARG A 25 -6.71 8.21 -6.68
C ARG A 25 -6.06 6.97 -7.29
N GLN A 26 -4.74 6.95 -7.31
CA GLN A 26 -3.96 5.87 -7.93
C GLN A 26 -4.20 4.53 -7.22
N PHE A 27 -4.31 4.56 -5.89
CA PHE A 27 -4.56 3.39 -5.06
C PHE A 27 -5.93 2.77 -5.35
N PHE A 28 -7.01 3.56 -5.26
CA PHE A 28 -8.35 3.07 -5.52
C PHE A 28 -8.57 2.71 -7.00
N GLN A 29 -7.97 3.47 -7.92
CA GLN A 29 -8.01 3.14 -9.34
C GLN A 29 -7.31 1.79 -9.62
N ALA A 30 -6.16 1.51 -8.98
CA ALA A 30 -5.51 0.22 -9.09
C ALA A 30 -6.36 -0.92 -8.52
N LEU A 31 -7.03 -0.71 -7.38
CA LEU A 31 -7.95 -1.71 -6.80
C LEU A 31 -9.12 -2.02 -7.74
N ALA A 32 -9.70 -1.02 -8.39
CA ALA A 32 -10.77 -1.23 -9.37
C ALA A 32 -10.29 -1.99 -10.60
N ILE A 33 -9.13 -1.61 -11.17
CA ILE A 33 -8.55 -2.30 -12.33
C ILE A 33 -8.25 -3.77 -12.02
N ARG A 34 -7.78 -4.06 -10.80
CA ARG A 34 -7.47 -5.42 -10.35
C ARG A 34 -8.71 -6.21 -9.90
N GLY A 35 -9.89 -5.58 -9.90
CA GLY A 35 -11.19 -6.20 -9.64
C GLY A 35 -11.52 -6.41 -8.16
N HIS A 36 -10.83 -5.72 -7.25
CA HIS A 36 -11.10 -5.81 -5.80
C HIS A 36 -12.31 -4.96 -5.39
N ILE A 37 -12.50 -3.83 -6.07
CA ILE A 37 -13.65 -2.93 -5.91
C ILE A 37 -14.22 -2.60 -7.29
N THR A 38 -15.42 -2.03 -7.33
CA THR A 38 -16.00 -1.53 -8.59
C THR A 38 -15.43 -0.17 -8.97
N GLU A 39 -15.53 0.22 -10.24
CA GLU A 39 -15.10 1.55 -10.71
C GLU A 39 -15.88 2.67 -10.02
N ASP A 40 -17.18 2.45 -9.76
CA ASP A 40 -18.05 3.38 -9.03
C ASP A 40 -17.56 3.57 -7.59
N GLU A 41 -17.25 2.46 -6.90
CA GLU A 41 -16.65 2.50 -5.57
C GLU A 41 -15.28 3.19 -5.55
N ALA A 42 -14.46 2.99 -6.58
CA ALA A 42 -13.19 3.71 -6.68
C ALA A 42 -13.42 5.21 -6.85
N LEU A 43 -14.40 5.65 -7.64
CA LEU A 43 -14.73 7.07 -7.77
C LEU A 43 -15.31 7.67 -6.49
N ASP A 44 -16.13 6.92 -5.75
CA ASP A 44 -16.66 7.34 -4.44
C ASP A 44 -15.58 7.42 -3.36
N ALA A 45 -14.56 6.57 -3.46
CA ALA A 45 -13.36 6.68 -2.64
C ALA A 45 -12.54 7.92 -3.01
N VAL A 46 -12.34 8.11 -4.32
CA VAL A 46 -11.50 9.18 -4.88
C VAL A 46 -12.26 10.51 -4.91
N GLY A 47 -12.12 11.26 -3.83
CA GLY A 47 -12.65 12.62 -3.70
C GLY A 47 -13.54 12.81 -2.48
N PRO A 48 -14.67 12.07 -2.36
CA PRO A 48 -15.48 12.06 -1.14
C PRO A 48 -14.73 11.45 0.06
N GLY A 49 -13.76 10.56 -0.21
CA GLY A 49 -13.08 9.76 0.80
C GLY A 49 -14.04 8.74 1.43
N ILE A 50 -14.97 8.19 0.64
CA ILE A 50 -15.89 7.14 1.09
C ILE A 50 -15.19 5.80 0.92
N ILE A 51 -15.14 5.02 1.99
CA ILE A 51 -14.51 3.70 1.91
C ILE A 51 -15.42 2.78 1.10
N PRO A 52 -14.93 2.13 0.04
CA PRO A 52 -15.69 1.16 -0.77
C PRO A 52 -16.39 0.12 0.11
N ALA A 53 -17.59 -0.31 -0.26
CA ALA A 53 -18.31 -1.35 0.49
C ALA A 53 -17.51 -2.65 0.53
N ALA A 54 -16.81 -2.99 -0.55
CA ALA A 54 -15.90 -4.13 -0.59
C ALA A 54 -14.76 -4.02 0.44
N MET A 55 -14.14 -2.83 0.59
CA MET A 55 -13.15 -2.61 1.65
C MET A 55 -13.78 -2.57 3.03
N LEU A 56 -14.96 -1.98 3.16
CA LEU A 56 -15.69 -1.92 4.41
C LEU A 56 -15.99 -3.32 4.92
N ALA A 57 -16.40 -4.23 4.04
CA ALA A 57 -16.65 -5.63 4.38
C ALA A 57 -15.38 -6.33 4.91
N LEU A 58 -14.20 -6.03 4.35
CA LEU A 58 -12.92 -6.53 4.87
C LEU A 58 -12.60 -5.92 6.23
N ILE A 59 -12.82 -4.61 6.40
CA ILE A 59 -12.62 -3.93 7.69
C ILE A 59 -13.57 -4.50 8.74
N GLU A 60 -14.81 -4.83 8.38
CA GLU A 60 -15.79 -5.44 9.29
C GLU A 60 -15.37 -6.83 9.80
N GLN A 61 -14.42 -7.49 9.12
CA GLN A 61 -13.80 -8.73 9.61
C GLN A 61 -12.73 -8.49 10.68
N LEU A 62 -12.21 -7.26 10.81
CA LEU A 62 -11.31 -6.89 11.90
C LEU A 62 -12.08 -6.76 13.22
N PRO A 63 -11.42 -6.99 14.38
CA PRO A 63 -12.02 -6.72 15.69
C PRO A 63 -12.46 -5.25 15.77
N GLY A 64 -13.62 -4.99 16.41
CA GLY A 64 -14.28 -3.68 16.42
C GLY A 64 -13.37 -2.49 16.75
N GLU A 65 -12.40 -2.69 17.65
CA GLU A 65 -11.40 -1.69 18.06
C GLU A 65 -10.43 -1.31 16.92
N ALA A 66 -10.11 -2.24 16.02
CA ALA A 66 -9.26 -2.00 14.85
C ALA A 66 -10.03 -1.42 13.65
N GLN A 67 -11.36 -1.61 13.59
CA GLN A 67 -12.17 -1.13 12.46
C GLN A 67 -12.13 0.38 12.32
N PHE A 68 -12.30 1.11 13.42
CA PHE A 68 -12.27 2.57 13.39
C PHE A 68 -10.88 3.09 13.00
N GLY A 69 -9.81 2.49 13.55
CA GLY A 69 -8.43 2.81 13.19
C GLY A 69 -8.15 2.58 11.71
N ALA A 70 -8.58 1.45 11.16
CA ALA A 70 -8.46 1.14 9.74
C ALA A 70 -9.19 2.16 8.86
N LYS A 71 -10.45 2.49 9.21
CA LYS A 71 -11.23 3.50 8.48
C LYS A 71 -10.57 4.87 8.51
N MET A 72 -10.04 5.28 9.67
CA MET A 72 -9.32 6.55 9.79
C MET A 72 -8.01 6.57 9.02
N LEU A 73 -7.24 5.48 9.04
CA LEU A 73 -6.01 5.33 8.26
C LEU A 73 -6.30 5.45 6.77
N ILE A 74 -7.30 4.72 6.28
CA ILE A 74 -7.68 4.73 4.86
C ILE A 74 -8.19 6.10 4.44
N ARG A 75 -9.06 6.73 5.23
CA ARG A 75 -9.66 8.02 4.88
C ARG A 75 -8.74 9.21 5.11
N GLY A 76 -7.81 9.10 6.06
CA GLY A 76 -6.84 10.14 6.39
C GLY A 76 -5.58 10.08 5.53
N ALA A 77 -5.31 8.96 4.88
CA ALA A 77 -4.18 8.81 3.96
C ALA A 77 -4.48 9.56 2.66
N THR A 78 -3.84 10.71 2.48
CA THR A 78 -3.77 11.37 1.17
C THR A 78 -2.67 10.78 0.30
N ILE A 79 -1.65 10.19 0.93
CA ILE A 79 -0.50 9.55 0.29
C ILE A 79 -0.30 8.15 0.89
N TYR A 80 -0.24 7.16 0.01
CA TYR A 80 -0.12 5.74 0.27
C TYR A 80 1.31 5.33 -0.03
N GLU A 81 2.15 5.26 0.99
CA GLU A 81 3.53 4.79 0.88
C GLU A 81 3.62 3.33 1.30
N ARG A 82 4.44 2.55 0.59
CA ARG A 82 4.66 1.13 0.90
C ARG A 82 5.21 0.91 2.32
N GLY A 83 5.95 1.89 2.84
CA GLY A 83 6.52 1.88 4.18
C GLY A 83 5.56 2.32 5.30
N ASN A 84 4.35 2.79 4.98
CA ASN A 84 3.38 3.20 6.01
C ASN A 84 2.60 2.00 6.56
N ASP A 85 2.14 2.11 7.80
CA ASP A 85 1.29 1.12 8.47
C ASP A 85 0.05 0.73 7.66
N LEU A 86 -0.43 1.64 6.80
CA LEU A 86 -1.54 1.37 5.90
C LEU A 86 -1.23 0.26 4.88
N ALA A 87 -0.02 0.18 4.34
CA ALA A 87 0.34 -0.88 3.40
C ALA A 87 0.29 -2.27 4.07
N GLY A 88 0.78 -2.36 5.30
CA GLY A 88 0.68 -3.58 6.11
C GLY A 88 -0.78 -3.94 6.48
N LEU A 89 -1.61 -2.93 6.74
CA LEU A 89 -3.04 -3.11 6.97
C LEU A 89 -3.75 -3.65 5.73
N ILE A 90 -3.50 -3.07 4.55
CA ILE A 90 -4.06 -3.55 3.28
C ILE A 90 -3.60 -4.98 2.99
N GLY A 91 -2.32 -5.27 3.19
CA GLY A 91 -1.79 -6.64 3.09
C GLY A 91 -2.54 -7.61 4.00
N SER A 92 -2.78 -7.20 5.25
CA SER A 92 -3.53 -8.02 6.21
C SER A 92 -5.01 -8.19 5.84
N LEU A 93 -5.65 -7.14 5.29
CA LEU A 93 -7.06 -7.16 4.88
C LEU A 93 -7.30 -8.07 3.67
N TYR A 94 -6.42 -8.01 2.67
CA TYR A 94 -6.55 -8.78 1.43
C TYR A 94 -5.78 -10.12 1.47
N GLY A 95 -5.01 -10.37 2.52
CA GLY A 95 -4.13 -11.54 2.62
C GLY A 95 -2.99 -11.52 1.59
N TRP A 96 -2.47 -10.33 1.26
CA TRP A 96 -1.36 -10.18 0.32
C TRP A 96 -0.01 -10.28 1.01
N ASP A 97 0.89 -11.03 0.38
CA ASP A 97 2.30 -11.04 0.75
C ASP A 97 3.01 -9.75 0.32
N ASP A 98 4.21 -9.55 0.88
CA ASP A 98 5.09 -8.41 0.59
C ASP A 98 5.28 -8.19 -0.91
N ALA A 99 5.50 -9.27 -1.67
CA ALA A 99 5.64 -9.22 -3.13
C ALA A 99 4.37 -8.76 -3.87
N ALA A 100 3.18 -9.15 -3.38
CA ALA A 100 1.91 -8.76 -3.98
C ALA A 100 1.58 -7.29 -3.68
N LEU A 101 1.97 -6.80 -2.50
CA LEU A 101 1.92 -5.38 -2.14
C LEU A 101 2.89 -4.57 -3.01
N ASP A 102 4.12 -5.03 -3.19
CA ASP A 102 5.12 -4.36 -4.02
C ASP A 102 4.69 -4.27 -5.50
N GLU A 103 4.14 -5.36 -6.05
CA GLU A 103 3.57 -5.36 -7.41
C GLU A 103 2.39 -4.38 -7.50
N PHE A 104 1.51 -4.39 -6.52
CA PHE A 104 0.36 -3.47 -6.48
C PHE A 104 0.80 -2.02 -6.40
N TRP A 105 1.74 -1.68 -5.51
CA TRP A 105 2.24 -0.30 -5.36
C TRP A 105 2.98 0.16 -6.61
N THR A 106 3.78 -0.72 -7.21
CA THR A 106 4.46 -0.44 -8.49
C THR A 106 3.44 -0.14 -9.58
N PHE A 107 2.40 -0.97 -9.71
CA PHE A 107 1.34 -0.79 -10.69
C PHE A 107 0.54 0.49 -10.44
N ALA A 108 0.10 0.72 -9.21
CA ALA A 108 -0.66 1.90 -8.83
C ALA A 108 0.11 3.19 -9.10
N ALA A 109 1.43 3.20 -8.86
CA ALA A 109 2.27 4.36 -9.16
C ALA A 109 2.41 4.68 -10.67
N THR A 110 2.00 3.78 -11.57
CA THR A 110 1.97 4.04 -13.02
C THR A 110 0.67 4.69 -13.53
N LEU A 111 -0.36 4.79 -12.67
CA LEU A 111 -1.67 5.36 -13.00
C LEU A 111 -1.73 6.87 -12.77
#